data_AF-A0A6G8F192-F1
#
_entry.id   AF-A0A6G8F192-F1
#
_cell.length_a   1.000
_cell.length_b   1.000
_cell.length_c   1.000
_cell.angle_alpha   90.00
_cell.angle_beta   90.00
_cell.angle_gamma   90.00
#
_symmetry.space_group_name_H-M   'P 1'
#
loop_
_entity.id
_entity.type
_entity.pdbx_description
1 polymer ?
#
loop_
_entity_poly.entity_id
_entity_poly.type
_entity_poly.pdbx_seq_one_letter_code
_entity_poly.pdbx_strand_id
1 'polypeptide(L)'
;MLGGKPHGKGSTRFDNGDTFEGEYVKGKRQGHGVYSFTDGERYEGQWFQDQQHGKGIYYFSNNNRYDGLWFRDYQQGHGVMYYYTGDVYDGNWVQDKRQGKGKYTYKGGAYYDGEWKNDMKWGKGCFDWADGSSYEGQWVENKRTGKGVFKYATGDTYNGMWRDDLQNGRGVYKFRNGDVYEGDYVNGERTGEGIFKYANGDKYTGRFTDGNKEGMGTFVWRNGDSYIGLWKGDRQNGRGKLVKKNGDVYEGNFKNGLPDGEMIIHFADGTKFKGIYKAGKRNGKAIEENKEGVRFEGSYKDDERDGAFVEKDRNGQITARGVYEMGMRNEN
;
A
#
# COMPACT_ATOMS: atom_id res chain seq x y z
N MET A 1 -31.47 60.72 7.78
CA MET A 1 -30.21 61.41 8.16
C MET A 1 -30.27 61.75 9.64
N LEU A 2 -29.20 61.51 10.40
CA LEU A 2 -29.04 61.92 11.80
C LEU A 2 -27.72 62.68 11.93
N GLY A 3 -27.76 63.96 12.31
CA GLY A 3 -26.57 64.81 12.40
C GLY A 3 -25.80 64.95 11.07
N GLY A 4 -26.52 65.02 9.95
CA GLY A 4 -25.92 65.10 8.60
C GLY A 4 -25.32 63.80 8.09
N LYS A 5 -25.48 62.68 8.80
CA LYS A 5 -24.99 61.35 8.38
C LYS A 5 -26.13 60.37 8.09
N PRO A 6 -25.95 59.39 7.19
CA PRO A 6 -26.89 58.30 7.00
C PRO A 6 -27.24 57.57 8.31
N HIS A 7 -28.52 57.32 8.55
CA HIS A 7 -29.03 56.63 9.73
C HIS A 7 -30.41 56.02 9.44
N GLY A 8 -30.64 54.78 9.85
CA GLY A 8 -31.82 54.00 9.47
C GLY A 8 -31.63 53.27 8.15
N LYS A 9 -32.73 52.85 7.50
CA LYS A 9 -32.68 52.21 6.18
C LYS A 9 -32.47 53.25 5.07
N GLY A 10 -31.69 52.91 4.07
CA GLY A 10 -31.48 53.77 2.91
C GLY A 10 -30.71 53.08 1.79
N SER A 11 -30.65 53.78 0.65
CA SER A 11 -29.87 53.38 -0.51
C SER A 11 -28.83 54.46 -0.82
N THR A 12 -27.60 54.05 -1.14
CA THR A 12 -26.49 54.91 -1.54
C THR A 12 -25.91 54.40 -2.85
N ARG A 13 -25.69 55.30 -3.81
CA ARG A 13 -24.83 55.08 -4.98
C ARG A 13 -23.52 55.80 -4.73
N PHE A 14 -22.42 55.07 -4.77
CA PHE A 14 -21.09 55.61 -4.54
C PHE A 14 -20.51 56.18 -5.84
N ASP A 15 -19.48 57.02 -5.73
CA ASP A 15 -18.86 57.69 -6.88
C ASP A 15 -18.21 56.70 -7.87
N ASN A 16 -17.74 55.55 -7.35
CA ASN A 16 -17.21 54.46 -8.17
C ASN A 16 -18.31 53.67 -8.91
N GLY A 17 -19.58 54.00 -8.69
CA GLY A 17 -20.74 53.36 -9.30
C GLY A 17 -21.35 52.23 -8.48
N ASP A 18 -20.69 51.77 -7.40
CA ASP A 18 -21.21 50.73 -6.53
C ASP A 18 -22.50 51.20 -5.83
N THR A 19 -23.28 50.25 -5.33
CA THR A 19 -24.51 50.55 -4.61
C THR A 19 -24.60 49.80 -3.30
N PHE A 20 -25.19 50.43 -2.30
CA PHE A 20 -25.58 49.78 -1.06
C PHE A 20 -27.04 50.09 -0.75
N GLU A 21 -27.80 49.07 -0.39
CA GLU A 21 -29.16 49.19 0.14
C GLU A 21 -29.23 48.45 1.47
N GLY A 22 -29.51 49.17 2.56
CA GLY A 22 -29.52 48.56 3.88
C GLY A 22 -29.58 49.54 5.03
N GLU A 23 -29.21 49.05 6.21
CA GLU A 23 -29.21 49.82 7.45
C GLU A 23 -27.91 50.61 7.68
N TYR A 24 -28.06 51.81 8.24
CA TYR A 24 -26.97 52.69 8.61
C TYR A 24 -27.07 53.13 10.07
N VAL A 25 -25.92 53.24 10.74
CA VAL A 25 -25.79 53.85 12.06
C VAL A 25 -24.65 54.87 12.04
N LYS A 26 -24.99 56.15 12.20
CA LYS A 26 -24.05 57.29 12.27
C LYS A 26 -23.12 57.36 11.04
N GLY A 27 -23.68 57.10 9.87
CA GLY A 27 -23.02 57.17 8.57
C GLY A 27 -22.30 55.90 8.13
N LYS A 28 -22.34 54.84 8.93
CA LYS A 28 -21.71 53.55 8.60
C LYS A 28 -22.74 52.47 8.33
N ARG A 29 -22.47 51.58 7.38
CA ARG A 29 -23.25 50.37 7.09
C ARG A 29 -23.25 49.48 8.34
N GLN A 30 -24.44 49.07 8.76
CA GLN A 30 -24.67 48.31 9.99
C GLN A 30 -25.96 47.49 9.85
N GLY A 31 -26.11 46.37 10.55
CA GLY A 31 -27.35 45.59 10.48
C GLY A 31 -27.38 44.77 9.20
N HIS A 32 -28.51 44.65 8.50
CA HIS A 32 -28.55 43.94 7.21
C HIS A 32 -28.49 44.89 6.02
N GLY A 33 -27.83 44.46 4.95
CA GLY A 33 -27.79 45.21 3.70
C GLY A 33 -27.20 44.43 2.54
N VAL A 34 -27.47 44.93 1.35
CA VAL A 34 -26.98 44.44 0.06
C VAL A 34 -25.98 45.45 -0.48
N TYR A 35 -24.77 45.01 -0.77
CA TYR A 35 -23.79 45.79 -1.51
C TYR A 35 -23.58 45.16 -2.88
N SER A 36 -23.85 45.91 -3.94
CA SER A 36 -23.61 45.47 -5.33
C SER A 36 -22.44 46.25 -5.89
N PHE A 37 -21.41 45.53 -6.29
CA PHE A 37 -20.21 46.06 -6.89
C PHE A 37 -20.41 46.24 -8.40
N THR A 38 -19.71 47.19 -8.99
CA THR A 38 -19.78 47.49 -10.44
C THR A 38 -19.22 46.40 -11.35
N ASP A 39 -18.36 45.52 -10.82
CA ASP A 39 -17.81 44.35 -11.49
C ASP A 39 -18.76 43.13 -11.47
N GLY A 40 -19.95 43.27 -10.87
CA GLY A 40 -20.97 42.24 -10.77
C GLY A 40 -20.90 41.42 -9.48
N GLU A 41 -19.93 41.65 -8.60
CA GLU A 41 -19.91 41.03 -7.28
C GLU A 41 -21.04 41.57 -6.41
N ARG A 42 -21.49 40.76 -5.45
CA ARG A 42 -22.58 41.18 -4.56
C ARG A 42 -22.49 40.50 -3.20
N TYR A 43 -22.62 41.29 -2.14
CA TYR A 43 -22.77 40.78 -0.78
C TYR A 43 -24.16 41.09 -0.24
N GLU A 44 -24.82 40.07 0.30
CA GLU A 44 -26.12 40.17 0.96
C GLU A 44 -25.98 39.62 2.38
N GLY A 45 -26.02 40.45 3.40
CA GLY A 45 -25.80 39.95 4.75
C GLY A 45 -25.70 41.00 5.84
N GLN A 46 -25.11 40.59 6.95
CA GLN A 46 -24.91 41.44 8.11
C GLN A 46 -23.67 42.34 7.94
N TRP A 47 -23.77 43.56 8.43
CA TRP A 47 -22.74 44.58 8.39
C TRP A 47 -22.49 45.11 9.81
N PHE A 48 -21.23 45.39 10.12
CA PHE A 48 -20.84 46.07 11.35
C PHE A 48 -19.73 47.07 11.06
N GLN A 49 -20.01 48.36 11.29
CA GLN A 49 -19.01 49.42 11.12
C GLN A 49 -18.35 49.42 9.73
N ASP A 50 -19.17 49.32 8.68
CA ASP A 50 -18.76 49.23 7.28
C ASP A 50 -18.08 47.93 6.83
N GLN A 51 -18.03 46.92 7.70
CA GLN A 51 -17.43 45.62 7.38
C GLN A 51 -18.50 44.53 7.24
N GLN A 52 -18.30 43.60 6.31
CA GLN A 52 -19.08 42.37 6.24
C GLN A 52 -18.86 41.58 7.54
N HIS A 53 -19.95 41.12 8.12
CA HIS A 53 -19.96 40.51 9.45
C HIS A 53 -21.10 39.51 9.58
N GLY A 54 -21.10 38.68 10.62
CA GLY A 54 -22.23 37.79 10.91
C GLY A 54 -22.55 36.86 9.74
N LYS A 55 -23.83 36.57 9.48
CA LYS A 55 -24.25 35.74 8.34
C LYS A 55 -24.38 36.58 7.08
N GLY A 56 -23.90 36.05 5.96
CA GLY A 56 -24.08 36.67 4.66
C GLY A 56 -23.74 35.75 3.49
N ILE A 57 -24.28 36.10 2.34
CA ILE A 57 -24.06 35.44 1.06
C ILE A 57 -23.24 36.39 0.19
N TYR A 58 -22.13 35.89 -0.35
CA TYR A 58 -21.31 36.61 -1.32
C TYR A 58 -21.38 35.90 -2.67
N TYR A 59 -21.74 36.66 -3.70
CA TYR A 59 -21.74 36.26 -5.10
C TYR A 59 -20.48 36.85 -5.75
N PHE A 60 -19.58 35.98 -6.18
CA PHE A 60 -18.33 36.37 -6.82
C PHE A 60 -18.54 36.58 -8.32
N SER A 61 -17.69 37.41 -8.92
CA SER A 61 -17.69 37.73 -10.36
C SER A 61 -17.47 36.51 -11.24
N ASN A 62 -16.82 35.47 -10.71
CA ASN A 62 -16.59 34.19 -11.38
C ASN A 62 -17.75 33.20 -11.23
N ASN A 63 -18.92 33.62 -10.74
CA ASN A 63 -20.09 32.79 -10.43
C ASN A 63 -19.91 31.82 -9.25
N ASN A 64 -18.85 31.93 -8.45
CA ASN A 64 -18.83 31.28 -7.14
C ASN A 64 -19.84 31.95 -6.21
N ARG A 65 -20.27 31.21 -5.19
CA ARG A 65 -21.11 31.74 -4.12
C ARG A 65 -20.65 31.20 -2.77
N TYR A 66 -20.42 32.09 -1.81
CA TYR A 66 -20.21 31.73 -0.42
C TYR A 66 -21.48 32.03 0.38
N ASP A 67 -21.96 31.06 1.16
CA ASP A 67 -23.06 31.23 2.13
C ASP A 67 -22.53 30.85 3.51
N GLY A 68 -22.32 31.83 4.38
CA GLY A 68 -21.72 31.53 5.68
C GLY A 68 -21.49 32.71 6.59
N LEU A 69 -20.60 32.48 7.55
CA LEU A 69 -20.22 33.44 8.56
C LEU A 69 -19.05 34.33 8.07
N TRP A 70 -19.12 35.61 8.45
CA TRP A 70 -18.19 36.66 8.08
C TRP A 70 -17.70 37.37 9.33
N PHE A 71 -16.43 37.77 9.35
CA PHE A 71 -15.86 38.58 10.41
C PHE A 71 -14.81 39.54 9.84
N ARG A 72 -15.14 40.83 9.89
CA ARG A 72 -14.25 41.92 9.44
C ARG A 72 -13.82 41.74 7.98
N ASP A 73 -14.80 41.54 7.10
CA ASP A 73 -14.61 41.35 5.65
C ASP A 73 -14.01 40.00 5.21
N TYR A 74 -13.78 39.08 6.15
CA TYR A 74 -13.27 37.75 5.87
C TYR A 74 -14.33 36.66 6.09
N GLN A 75 -14.30 35.62 5.25
CA GLN A 75 -15.01 34.36 5.52
C GLN A 75 -14.43 33.74 6.79
N GLN A 76 -15.31 33.36 7.72
CA GLN A 76 -14.91 32.98 9.07
C GLN A 76 -15.92 32.01 9.68
N GLY A 77 -15.48 30.98 10.42
CA GLY A 77 -16.40 30.02 11.01
C GLY A 77 -17.03 29.11 9.96
N HIS A 78 -18.24 28.63 10.18
CA HIS A 78 -18.88 27.70 9.25
C HIS A 78 -19.46 28.43 8.02
N GLY A 79 -19.25 27.87 6.83
CA GLY A 79 -19.84 28.35 5.58
C GLY A 79 -19.71 27.35 4.43
N VAL A 80 -20.59 27.50 3.45
CA VAL A 80 -20.67 26.67 2.25
C VAL A 80 -20.22 27.49 1.05
N MET A 81 -19.15 27.07 0.39
CA MET A 81 -18.69 27.61 -0.89
C MET A 81 -19.21 26.73 -2.02
N TYR A 82 -19.96 27.33 -2.94
CA TYR A 82 -20.38 26.76 -4.20
C TYR A 82 -19.48 27.30 -5.31
N TYR A 83 -18.72 26.43 -5.95
CA TYR A 83 -17.83 26.81 -7.03
C TYR A 83 -18.56 26.77 -8.38
N TYR A 84 -18.20 27.65 -9.31
CA TYR A 84 -18.73 27.67 -10.68
C TYR A 84 -18.48 26.36 -11.43
N THR A 85 -17.46 25.59 -11.00
CA THR A 85 -17.15 24.25 -11.52
C THR A 85 -18.22 23.22 -11.18
N GLY A 86 -19.09 23.51 -10.21
CA GLY A 86 -20.06 22.59 -9.62
C GLY A 86 -19.53 21.88 -8.37
N ASP A 87 -18.30 22.15 -7.96
CA ASP A 87 -17.76 21.67 -6.69
C ASP A 87 -18.39 22.43 -5.51
N VAL A 88 -18.42 21.80 -4.35
CA VAL A 88 -18.95 22.39 -3.11
C VAL A 88 -18.00 22.11 -1.95
N TYR A 89 -17.65 23.14 -1.19
CA TYR A 89 -17.03 22.98 0.13
C TYR A 89 -18.03 23.37 1.21
N ASP A 90 -18.29 22.46 2.15
CA ASP A 90 -19.11 22.70 3.34
C ASP A 90 -18.23 22.50 4.57
N GLY A 91 -17.91 23.58 5.30
CA GLY A 91 -17.07 23.45 6.48
C GLY A 91 -16.59 24.76 7.08
N ASN A 92 -15.51 24.66 7.83
CA ASN A 92 -14.95 25.74 8.61
C ASN A 92 -13.93 26.59 7.82
N TRP A 93 -13.98 27.89 8.05
CA TRP A 93 -13.17 28.92 7.42
C TRP A 93 -12.47 29.77 8.47
N VAL A 94 -11.24 30.19 8.19
CA VAL A 94 -10.52 31.21 8.96
C VAL A 94 -9.81 32.12 7.97
N GLN A 95 -10.20 33.40 7.96
CA GLN A 95 -9.60 34.41 7.08
C GLN A 95 -9.52 33.96 5.62
N ASP A 96 -10.67 33.63 5.03
CA ASP A 96 -10.84 33.17 3.64
C ASP A 96 -10.21 31.83 3.29
N LYS A 97 -9.65 31.11 4.27
CA LYS A 97 -9.05 29.78 4.05
C LYS A 97 -9.85 28.68 4.72
N ARG A 98 -9.99 27.55 4.03
CA ARG A 98 -10.53 26.32 4.62
C ARG A 98 -9.63 25.86 5.77
N GLN A 99 -10.23 25.63 6.93
CA GLN A 99 -9.52 25.40 8.18
C GLN A 99 -10.36 24.57 9.13
N GLY A 100 -9.79 23.57 9.81
CA GLY A 100 -10.56 22.69 10.71
C GLY A 100 -11.36 21.66 9.91
N LYS A 101 -12.57 21.30 10.35
CA LYS A 101 -13.36 20.25 9.67
C LYS A 101 -14.13 20.80 8.47
N GLY A 102 -14.21 20.01 7.40
CA GLY A 102 -15.05 20.31 6.25
C GLY A 102 -15.06 19.22 5.20
N LYS A 103 -16.08 19.24 4.36
CA LYS A 103 -16.29 18.32 3.25
C LYS A 103 -16.20 19.06 1.91
N TYR A 104 -15.27 18.65 1.06
CA TYR A 104 -15.18 19.09 -0.33
C TYR A 104 -15.77 18.01 -1.22
N THR A 105 -16.88 18.31 -1.90
CA THR A 105 -17.54 17.42 -2.85
C THR A 105 -17.25 17.93 -4.26
N TYR A 106 -16.64 17.10 -5.08
CA TYR A 106 -16.39 17.40 -6.49
C TYR A 106 -17.66 17.20 -7.31
N LYS A 107 -17.84 17.93 -8.41
CA LYS A 107 -18.99 17.77 -9.33
C LYS A 107 -19.20 16.32 -9.78
N GLY A 108 -18.12 15.55 -9.91
CA GLY A 108 -18.15 14.12 -10.29
C GLY A 108 -18.55 13.15 -9.16
N GLY A 109 -18.92 13.63 -7.98
CA GLY A 109 -19.36 12.82 -6.84
C GLY A 109 -18.24 12.33 -5.92
N ALA A 110 -16.98 12.38 -6.36
CA ALA A 110 -15.84 12.20 -5.46
C ALA A 110 -15.91 13.22 -4.31
N TYR A 111 -15.36 12.90 -3.15
CA TYR A 111 -15.28 13.85 -2.05
C TYR A 111 -14.09 13.61 -1.13
N TYR A 112 -13.70 14.67 -0.41
CA TYR A 112 -12.88 14.61 0.78
C TYR A 112 -13.69 15.10 1.98
N ASP A 113 -13.71 14.34 3.05
CA ASP A 113 -14.34 14.70 4.32
C ASP A 113 -13.30 14.54 5.44
N GLY A 114 -12.85 15.65 6.01
CA GLY A 114 -11.75 15.61 6.97
C GLY A 114 -11.30 16.96 7.48
N GLU A 115 -10.08 16.98 8.02
CA GLU A 115 -9.45 18.18 8.54
C GLU A 115 -8.74 18.97 7.42
N TRP A 116 -8.74 20.28 7.55
CA TRP A 116 -8.17 21.25 6.63
C TRP A 116 -7.26 22.19 7.39
N LYS A 117 -6.17 22.61 6.75
CA LYS A 117 -5.27 23.63 7.25
C LYS A 117 -4.76 24.47 6.10
N ASN A 118 -5.06 25.77 6.12
CA ASN A 118 -4.66 26.72 5.07
C ASN A 118 -4.99 26.20 3.66
N ASP A 119 -6.24 25.79 3.43
CA ASP A 119 -6.72 25.24 2.15
C ASP A 119 -6.16 23.86 1.74
N MET A 120 -5.38 23.21 2.59
CA MET A 120 -4.84 21.88 2.32
C MET A 120 -5.51 20.83 3.22
N LYS A 121 -5.71 19.62 2.69
CA LYS A 121 -6.09 18.46 3.50
C LYS A 121 -5.02 18.23 4.55
N TRP A 122 -5.45 18.03 5.79
CA TRP A 122 -4.61 17.87 6.96
C TRP A 122 -5.22 16.85 7.91
N GLY A 123 -4.50 16.45 8.96
CA GLY A 123 -5.05 15.67 10.07
C GLY A 123 -5.68 14.36 9.62
N LYS A 124 -6.82 13.97 10.16
CA LYS A 124 -7.57 12.80 9.71
C LYS A 124 -8.59 13.18 8.64
N GLY A 125 -8.79 12.30 7.65
CA GLY A 125 -9.84 12.47 6.66
C GLY A 125 -10.09 11.23 5.81
N CYS A 126 -11.28 11.17 5.23
CA CYS A 126 -11.71 10.20 4.24
C CYS A 126 -11.70 10.86 2.85
N PHE A 127 -11.11 10.21 1.86
CA PHE A 127 -11.27 10.58 0.46
C PHE A 127 -11.92 9.41 -0.27
N ASP A 128 -13.04 9.65 -0.92
CA ASP A 128 -13.71 8.71 -1.82
C ASP A 128 -13.55 9.22 -3.24
N TRP A 129 -12.89 8.43 -4.08
CA TRP A 129 -12.65 8.73 -5.48
C TRP A 129 -13.81 8.25 -6.36
N ALA A 130 -14.00 8.89 -7.51
CA ALA A 130 -15.05 8.55 -8.45
C ALA A 130 -14.89 7.16 -9.10
N ASP A 131 -13.69 6.59 -9.05
CA ASP A 131 -13.40 5.22 -9.54
C ASP A 131 -13.89 4.13 -8.55
N GLY A 132 -14.35 4.50 -7.36
CA GLY A 132 -14.75 3.59 -6.28
C GLY A 132 -13.63 3.24 -5.30
N SER A 133 -12.41 3.76 -5.50
CA SER A 133 -11.35 3.68 -4.51
C SER A 133 -11.65 4.61 -3.35
N SER A 134 -11.16 4.29 -2.14
CA SER A 134 -11.27 5.16 -0.98
C SER A 134 -10.07 5.07 -0.04
N TYR A 135 -9.84 6.13 0.73
CA TYR A 135 -8.76 6.23 1.69
C TYR A 135 -9.27 6.87 2.97
N GLU A 136 -9.03 6.22 4.09
CA GLU A 136 -9.27 6.76 5.41
C GLU A 136 -7.95 6.76 6.18
N GLY A 137 -7.45 7.94 6.56
CA GLY A 137 -6.15 8.02 7.23
C GLY A 137 -5.67 9.44 7.46
N GLN A 138 -4.36 9.60 7.65
CA GLN A 138 -3.76 10.89 7.94
C GLN A 138 -3.33 11.62 6.66
N TRP A 139 -3.44 12.95 6.69
CA TRP A 139 -3.12 13.84 5.59
C TRP A 139 -2.19 14.96 6.08
N VAL A 140 -1.22 15.34 5.25
CA VAL A 140 -0.38 16.53 5.42
C VAL A 140 -0.16 17.12 4.04
N GLU A 141 -0.42 18.42 3.89
CA GLU A 141 -0.20 19.16 2.63
C GLU A 141 -0.82 18.46 1.40
N ASN A 142 -2.08 18.02 1.53
CA ASN A 142 -2.82 17.29 0.50
C ASN A 142 -2.36 15.86 0.19
N LYS A 143 -1.33 15.34 0.87
CA LYS A 143 -0.79 13.98 0.65
C LYS A 143 -1.17 13.04 1.78
N ARG A 144 -1.40 11.77 1.45
CA ARG A 144 -1.58 10.70 2.43
C ARG A 144 -0.27 10.47 3.18
N THR A 145 -0.36 10.35 4.49
CA THR A 145 0.77 10.16 5.40
C THR A 145 0.37 9.34 6.62
N GLY A 146 1.34 8.89 7.41
CA GLY A 146 1.09 8.19 8.67
C GLY A 146 0.24 6.93 8.49
N LYS A 147 -0.65 6.64 9.44
CA LYS A 147 -1.52 5.45 9.35
C LYS A 147 -2.73 5.71 8.46
N GLY A 148 -3.04 4.76 7.58
CA GLY A 148 -4.27 4.83 6.78
C GLY A 148 -4.63 3.52 6.10
N VAL A 149 -5.91 3.40 5.75
CA VAL A 149 -6.50 2.29 5.02
C VAL A 149 -6.88 2.79 3.63
N PHE A 150 -6.36 2.16 2.59
CA PHE A 150 -6.76 2.38 1.21
C PHE A 150 -7.50 1.16 0.69
N LYS A 151 -8.72 1.36 0.22
CA LYS A 151 -9.53 0.37 -0.48
C LYS A 151 -9.47 0.70 -1.97
N TYR A 152 -8.95 -0.22 -2.78
CA TYR A 152 -8.85 -0.02 -4.21
C TYR A 152 -10.18 -0.41 -4.87
N ALA A 153 -10.56 0.30 -5.94
CA ALA A 153 -11.71 -0.07 -6.78
C ALA A 153 -11.64 -1.52 -7.31
N THR A 154 -10.43 -2.07 -7.45
CA THR A 154 -10.19 -3.46 -7.86
C THR A 154 -10.67 -4.48 -6.83
N GLY A 155 -10.85 -4.09 -5.57
CA GLY A 155 -11.17 -4.95 -4.42
C GLY A 155 -9.98 -5.22 -3.49
N ASP A 156 -8.77 -4.78 -3.87
CA ASP A 156 -7.60 -4.86 -2.99
C ASP A 156 -7.73 -3.90 -1.80
N THR A 157 -7.01 -4.16 -0.71
CA THR A 157 -6.96 -3.24 0.44
C THR A 157 -5.56 -3.19 1.02
N TYR A 158 -5.06 -1.98 1.27
CA TYR A 158 -3.85 -1.75 2.05
C TYR A 158 -4.20 -1.09 3.38
N ASN A 159 -3.71 -1.63 4.49
CA ASN A 159 -3.79 -1.03 5.80
C ASN A 159 -2.38 -0.90 6.37
N GLY A 160 -1.85 0.31 6.48
CA GLY A 160 -0.48 0.49 6.90
C GLY A 160 -0.03 1.94 6.93
N MET A 161 1.29 2.09 6.88
CA MET A 161 1.97 3.37 6.95
C MET A 161 2.14 3.99 5.56
N TRP A 162 1.98 5.30 5.48
CA TRP A 162 2.07 6.11 4.27
C TRP A 162 3.09 7.23 4.47
N ARG A 163 3.79 7.60 3.40
CA ARG A 163 4.64 8.78 3.33
C ARG A 163 4.58 9.34 1.92
N ASP A 164 4.21 10.61 1.79
CA ASP A 164 4.11 11.30 0.51
C ASP A 164 3.31 10.51 -0.54
N ASP A 165 2.10 10.08 -0.18
CA ASP A 165 1.19 9.29 -1.02
C ASP A 165 1.64 7.86 -1.37
N LEU A 166 2.80 7.41 -0.87
CA LEU A 166 3.32 6.08 -1.10
C LEU A 166 3.25 5.22 0.17
N GLN A 167 3.01 3.92 0.01
CA GLN A 167 3.14 2.94 1.09
C GLN A 167 4.58 2.96 1.60
N ASN A 168 4.77 3.18 2.90
CA ASN A 168 6.10 3.35 3.48
C ASN A 168 6.10 3.00 4.97
N GLY A 169 6.89 2.01 5.38
CA GLY A 169 6.84 1.40 6.70
C GLY A 169 6.00 0.12 6.70
N ARG A 170 5.52 -0.32 7.87
CA ARG A 170 4.77 -1.57 7.98
C ARG A 170 3.33 -1.44 7.49
N GLY A 171 2.86 -2.48 6.79
CA GLY A 171 1.47 -2.58 6.35
C GLY A 171 1.03 -4.00 6.03
N VAL A 172 -0.28 -4.14 5.87
CA VAL A 172 -0.96 -5.36 5.43
C VAL A 172 -1.67 -5.06 4.11
N TYR A 173 -1.28 -5.76 3.06
CA TYR A 173 -1.96 -5.72 1.76
C TYR A 173 -2.77 -7.01 1.57
N LYS A 174 -4.08 -6.85 1.44
CA LYS A 174 -5.00 -7.93 1.10
C LYS A 174 -5.35 -7.81 -0.37
N PHE A 175 -4.99 -8.82 -1.14
CA PHE A 175 -5.30 -8.90 -2.54
C PHE A 175 -6.73 -9.43 -2.72
N ARG A 176 -7.42 -9.00 -3.77
CA ARG A 176 -8.76 -9.47 -4.14
C ARG A 176 -8.81 -10.99 -4.31
N ASN A 177 -7.73 -11.60 -4.77
CA ASN A 177 -7.64 -13.06 -4.95
C ASN A 177 -7.57 -13.84 -3.62
N GLY A 178 -7.47 -13.16 -2.48
CA GLY A 178 -7.37 -13.75 -1.14
C GLY A 178 -5.94 -13.84 -0.61
N ASP A 179 -4.92 -13.53 -1.42
CA ASP A 179 -3.55 -13.44 -0.95
C ASP A 179 -3.42 -12.30 0.09
N VAL A 180 -2.48 -12.45 1.01
CA VAL A 180 -2.20 -11.44 2.04
C VAL A 180 -0.70 -11.30 2.22
N TYR A 181 -0.20 -10.08 2.06
CA TYR A 181 1.14 -9.71 2.48
C TYR A 181 1.09 -8.87 3.75
N GLU A 182 1.97 -9.16 4.69
CA GLU A 182 2.21 -8.39 5.91
C GLU A 182 3.71 -8.18 6.06
N GLY A 183 4.18 -6.93 6.01
CA GLY A 183 5.61 -6.66 6.05
C GLY A 183 5.97 -5.19 5.83
N ASP A 184 7.24 -4.96 5.55
CA ASP A 184 7.79 -3.62 5.36
C ASP A 184 7.63 -3.13 3.91
N TYR A 185 7.41 -1.82 3.76
CA TYR A 185 7.30 -1.14 2.47
C TYR A 185 8.27 0.03 2.39
N VAL A 186 8.84 0.26 1.21
CA VAL A 186 9.54 1.51 0.88
C VAL A 186 9.07 1.97 -0.50
N ASN A 187 8.51 3.18 -0.55
CA ASN A 187 8.06 3.84 -1.78
C ASN A 187 7.10 3.00 -2.63
N GLY A 188 6.17 2.28 -1.99
CA GLY A 188 5.21 1.40 -2.68
C GLY A 188 5.69 -0.04 -2.85
N GLU A 189 6.99 -0.32 -2.68
CA GLU A 189 7.55 -1.66 -2.90
C GLU A 189 7.67 -2.45 -1.61
N ARG A 190 7.34 -3.75 -1.67
CA ARG A 190 7.54 -4.70 -0.57
C ARG A 190 9.05 -4.91 -0.37
N THR A 191 9.51 -4.79 0.86
CA THR A 191 10.92 -4.87 1.21
C THR A 191 11.10 -5.42 2.62
N GLY A 192 12.34 -5.58 3.09
CA GLY A 192 12.62 -5.99 4.46
C GLY A 192 12.08 -7.38 4.79
N GLU A 193 11.63 -7.59 6.03
CA GLU A 193 11.04 -8.86 6.44
C GLU A 193 9.52 -8.84 6.20
N GLY A 194 8.97 -9.96 5.72
CA GLY A 194 7.54 -10.06 5.48
C GLY A 194 7.00 -11.48 5.51
N ILE A 195 5.68 -11.57 5.60
CA ILE A 195 4.91 -12.80 5.53
C ILE A 195 3.97 -12.67 4.33
N PHE A 196 4.07 -13.60 3.39
CA PHE A 196 3.13 -13.72 2.28
C PHE A 196 2.29 -14.99 2.48
N LYS A 197 1.00 -14.82 2.75
CA LYS A 197 0.02 -15.92 2.86
C LYS A 197 -0.73 -15.99 1.54
N TYR A 198 -0.65 -17.11 0.86
CA TYR A 198 -1.33 -17.32 -0.40
C TYR A 198 -2.74 -17.85 -0.14
N ALA A 199 -3.70 -17.46 -0.98
CA ALA A 199 -5.09 -17.92 -0.93
C ALA A 199 -5.18 -19.45 -1.09
N ASN A 200 -4.23 -20.05 -1.80
CA ASN A 200 -4.15 -21.49 -1.96
C ASN A 200 -3.76 -22.23 -0.67
N GLY A 201 -3.31 -21.53 0.38
CA GLY A 201 -2.86 -22.06 1.66
C GLY A 201 -1.34 -22.12 1.85
N ASP A 202 -0.56 -21.81 0.82
CA ASP A 202 0.90 -21.69 0.93
C ASP A 202 1.27 -20.46 1.77
N LYS A 203 2.49 -20.46 2.33
CA LYS A 203 2.99 -19.36 3.13
C LYS A 203 4.49 -19.18 2.93
N TYR A 204 4.90 -17.95 2.63
CA TYR A 204 6.29 -17.52 2.72
C TYR A 204 6.51 -16.62 3.95
N THR A 205 7.67 -16.73 4.58
CA THR A 205 8.12 -15.85 5.66
C THR A 205 9.62 -15.63 5.48
N GLY A 206 10.03 -14.39 5.25
CA GLY A 206 11.42 -14.05 5.02
C GLY A 206 11.58 -12.71 4.34
N ARG A 207 12.74 -12.51 3.71
CA ARG A 207 13.13 -11.21 3.16
C ARG A 207 12.56 -10.95 1.77
N PHE A 208 12.26 -9.67 1.54
CA PHE A 208 11.82 -9.12 0.27
C PHE A 208 12.75 -8.00 -0.19
N THR A 209 12.98 -7.92 -1.50
CA THR A 209 13.66 -6.81 -2.18
C THR A 209 12.92 -6.53 -3.48
N ASP A 210 12.54 -5.28 -3.70
CA ASP A 210 11.80 -4.83 -4.90
C ASP A 210 10.62 -5.73 -5.26
N GLY A 211 9.83 -6.10 -4.25
CA GLY A 211 8.65 -6.95 -4.42
C GLY A 211 8.90 -8.46 -4.44
N ASN A 212 10.14 -8.91 -4.63
CA ASN A 212 10.47 -10.33 -4.80
C ASN A 212 11.03 -10.95 -3.51
N LYS A 213 10.82 -12.25 -3.31
CA LYS A 213 11.51 -13.01 -2.24
C LYS A 213 13.00 -13.02 -2.52
N GLU A 214 13.79 -12.69 -1.52
CA GLU A 214 15.24 -12.53 -1.62
C GLU A 214 15.90 -12.96 -0.30
N GLY A 215 17.15 -13.42 -0.31
CA GLY A 215 17.86 -13.80 0.91
C GLY A 215 17.23 -14.98 1.67
N MET A 216 17.42 -15.04 2.99
CA MET A 216 16.91 -16.15 3.79
C MET A 216 15.39 -16.09 3.94
N GLY A 217 14.73 -17.23 3.77
CA GLY A 217 13.29 -17.34 3.97
C GLY A 217 12.80 -18.78 4.10
N THR A 218 11.62 -18.91 4.69
CA THR A 218 10.89 -20.16 4.85
C THR A 218 9.64 -20.14 3.97
N PHE A 219 9.46 -21.18 3.16
CA PHE A 219 8.22 -21.42 2.43
C PHE A 219 7.59 -22.70 2.93
N VAL A 220 6.32 -22.64 3.30
CA VAL A 220 5.51 -23.80 3.70
C VAL A 220 4.42 -23.94 2.65
N TRP A 221 4.41 -25.08 1.96
CA TRP A 221 3.36 -25.41 1.01
C TRP A 221 2.15 -25.98 1.76
N ARG A 222 0.95 -25.76 1.23
CA ARG A 222 -0.28 -26.35 1.76
C ARG A 222 -0.22 -27.87 1.83
N ASN A 223 0.53 -28.50 0.93
CA ASN A 223 0.71 -29.94 0.93
C ASN A 223 1.50 -30.46 2.15
N GLY A 224 2.08 -29.58 2.98
CA GLY A 224 2.87 -29.92 4.17
C GLY A 224 4.38 -29.93 3.94
N ASP A 225 4.84 -29.80 2.70
CA ASP A 225 6.26 -29.60 2.42
C ASP A 225 6.71 -28.24 2.97
N SER A 226 7.99 -28.09 3.30
CA SER A 226 8.58 -26.82 3.69
C SER A 226 10.01 -26.68 3.20
N TYR A 227 10.41 -25.45 2.88
CA TYR A 227 11.76 -25.11 2.47
C TYR A 227 12.27 -23.98 3.35
N ILE A 228 13.47 -24.13 3.90
CA ILE A 228 14.17 -23.10 4.64
C ILE A 228 15.52 -22.89 3.96
N GLY A 229 15.79 -21.69 3.45
CA GLY A 229 17.04 -21.44 2.74
C GLY A 229 17.08 -20.10 2.03
N LEU A 230 18.05 -19.98 1.12
CA LEU A 230 18.28 -18.78 0.33
C LEU A 230 17.33 -18.70 -0.87
N TRP A 231 16.84 -17.49 -1.12
CA TRP A 231 15.95 -17.10 -2.21
C TRP A 231 16.61 -16.01 -3.05
N LYS A 232 16.33 -16.00 -4.35
CA LYS A 232 16.69 -14.93 -5.26
C LYS A 232 15.63 -14.80 -6.34
N GLY A 233 15.03 -13.62 -6.47
CA GLY A 233 13.99 -13.37 -7.47
C GLY A 233 12.86 -14.41 -7.45
N ASP A 234 12.23 -14.60 -6.28
CA ASP A 234 11.12 -15.54 -6.05
C ASP A 234 11.44 -17.03 -6.18
N ARG A 235 12.70 -17.41 -6.42
CA ARG A 235 13.13 -18.81 -6.57
C ARG A 235 14.13 -19.20 -5.50
N GLN A 236 14.09 -20.46 -5.10
CA GLN A 236 15.13 -21.05 -4.24
C GLN A 236 16.47 -20.97 -4.97
N ASN A 237 17.48 -20.38 -4.33
CA ASN A 237 18.77 -20.12 -4.95
C ASN A 237 19.86 -19.99 -3.87
N GLY A 238 20.80 -20.92 -3.83
CA GLY A 238 21.80 -21.08 -2.78
C GLY A 238 21.48 -22.25 -1.85
N ARG A 239 22.11 -22.28 -0.67
CA ARG A 239 21.92 -23.35 0.33
C ARG A 239 20.50 -23.33 0.90
N GLY A 240 19.92 -24.51 1.08
CA GLY A 240 18.65 -24.67 1.76
C GLY A 240 18.34 -26.11 2.13
N LYS A 241 17.24 -26.26 2.86
CA LYS A 241 16.69 -27.53 3.35
C LYS A 241 15.22 -27.62 2.97
N LEU A 242 14.88 -28.61 2.14
CA LEU A 242 13.52 -28.97 1.77
C LEU A 242 13.09 -30.20 2.56
N VAL A 243 12.08 -30.05 3.41
CA VAL A 243 11.44 -31.13 4.16
C VAL A 243 10.11 -31.45 3.50
N LYS A 244 9.96 -32.68 3.04
CA LYS A 244 8.74 -33.18 2.40
C LYS A 244 7.78 -33.70 3.48
N LYS A 245 6.47 -33.64 3.21
CA LYS A 245 5.44 -34.15 4.15
C LYS A 245 5.61 -35.63 4.49
N ASN A 246 6.13 -36.44 3.56
CA ASN A 246 6.40 -37.85 3.79
C ASN A 246 7.57 -38.11 4.76
N GLY A 247 8.33 -37.07 5.13
CA GLY A 247 9.49 -37.17 6.02
C GLY A 247 10.84 -37.07 5.30
N ASP A 248 10.86 -37.06 3.96
CA ASP A 248 12.12 -36.92 3.21
C ASP A 248 12.71 -35.52 3.42
N VAL A 249 14.03 -35.46 3.62
CA VAL A 249 14.76 -34.22 3.87
C VAL A 249 15.87 -34.09 2.85
N TYR A 250 15.85 -33.02 2.06
CA TYR A 250 16.85 -32.67 1.06
C TYR A 250 17.59 -31.42 1.54
N GLU A 251 18.91 -31.51 1.70
CA GLU A 251 19.76 -30.41 2.16
C GLU A 251 20.93 -30.21 1.22
N GLY A 252 21.13 -28.99 0.73
CA GLY A 252 22.22 -28.68 -0.20
C GLY A 252 21.98 -27.41 -0.99
N ASN A 253 22.62 -27.30 -2.15
CA ASN A 253 22.51 -26.13 -3.01
C ASN A 253 21.32 -26.25 -3.99
N PHE A 254 20.62 -25.14 -4.17
CA PHE A 254 19.53 -24.97 -5.13
C PHE A 254 19.87 -23.88 -6.13
N LYS A 255 19.41 -24.02 -7.37
CA LYS A 255 19.54 -23.01 -8.41
C LYS A 255 18.23 -22.95 -9.19
N ASN A 256 17.61 -21.78 -9.22
CA ASN A 256 16.33 -21.55 -9.91
C ASN A 256 15.22 -22.53 -9.50
N GLY A 257 15.15 -22.89 -8.22
CA GLY A 257 14.13 -23.82 -7.70
C GLY A 257 14.46 -25.31 -7.80
N LEU A 258 15.64 -25.67 -8.34
CA LEU A 258 16.04 -27.07 -8.52
C LEU A 258 17.31 -27.38 -7.70
N PRO A 259 17.45 -28.60 -7.14
CA PRO A 259 18.72 -29.08 -6.61
C PRO A 259 19.85 -28.95 -7.65
N ASP A 260 20.96 -28.32 -7.28
CA ASP A 260 22.10 -28.06 -8.17
C ASP A 260 23.39 -27.93 -7.34
N GLY A 261 24.29 -28.91 -7.47
CA GLY A 261 25.46 -29.09 -6.62
C GLY A 261 25.34 -30.28 -5.67
N GLU A 262 26.15 -30.30 -4.61
CA GLU A 262 26.11 -31.37 -3.60
C GLU A 262 24.79 -31.32 -2.82
N MET A 263 24.15 -32.48 -2.68
CA MET A 263 22.93 -32.72 -1.91
C MET A 263 23.14 -33.86 -0.93
N ILE A 264 22.63 -33.69 0.28
CA ILE A 264 22.47 -34.71 1.32
C ILE A 264 20.97 -34.93 1.48
N ILE A 265 20.52 -36.16 1.33
CA ILE A 265 19.12 -36.55 1.41
C ILE A 265 18.97 -37.62 2.48
N HIS A 266 18.03 -37.41 3.40
CA HIS A 266 17.58 -38.41 4.36
C HIS A 266 16.15 -38.78 3.97
N PHE A 267 15.96 -40.00 3.49
CA PHE A 267 14.65 -40.50 3.11
C PHE A 267 13.91 -41.06 4.33
N ALA A 268 12.59 -40.99 4.30
CA ALA A 268 11.72 -41.45 5.37
C ALA A 268 11.80 -42.98 5.61
N ASP A 269 12.22 -43.74 4.60
CA ASP A 269 12.43 -45.19 4.69
C ASP A 269 13.74 -45.58 5.42
N GLY A 270 14.55 -44.59 5.82
CA GLY A 270 15.85 -44.76 6.47
C GLY A 270 17.04 -44.68 5.52
N THR A 271 16.81 -44.65 4.21
CA THR A 271 17.87 -44.51 3.20
C THR A 271 18.51 -43.12 3.29
N LYS A 272 19.83 -43.05 3.08
CA LYS A 272 20.59 -41.81 3.03
C LYS A 272 21.29 -41.72 1.69
N PHE A 273 21.31 -40.53 1.11
CA PHE A 273 22.01 -40.24 -0.12
C PHE A 273 22.88 -39.01 0.05
N LYS A 274 24.11 -39.05 -0.45
CA LYS A 274 24.97 -37.89 -0.61
C LYS A 274 25.52 -37.90 -2.02
N GLY A 275 25.24 -36.90 -2.84
CA GLY A 275 25.72 -36.87 -4.21
C GLY A 275 25.54 -35.55 -4.92
N ILE A 276 25.99 -35.50 -6.18
CA ILE A 276 25.91 -34.29 -7.00
C ILE A 276 24.61 -34.27 -7.82
N TYR A 277 23.94 -33.12 -7.82
CA TYR A 277 22.81 -32.81 -8.66
C TYR A 277 23.19 -31.75 -9.71
N LYS A 278 22.56 -31.80 -10.88
CA LYS A 278 22.64 -30.77 -11.91
C LYS A 278 21.25 -30.56 -12.50
N ALA A 279 20.75 -29.33 -12.43
CA ALA A 279 19.41 -28.99 -12.93
C ALA A 279 18.30 -29.95 -12.44
N GLY A 280 18.35 -30.33 -11.15
CA GLY A 280 17.35 -31.16 -10.50
C GLY A 280 17.53 -32.68 -10.66
N LYS A 281 18.52 -33.14 -11.43
CA LYS A 281 18.81 -34.56 -11.63
C LYS A 281 20.10 -34.99 -10.95
N ARG A 282 20.18 -36.23 -10.46
CA ARG A 282 21.44 -36.83 -9.97
C ARG A 282 22.42 -36.92 -11.13
N ASN A 283 23.58 -36.27 -10.98
CA ASN A 283 24.57 -36.15 -12.04
C ASN A 283 25.96 -35.95 -11.42
N GLY A 284 26.77 -36.99 -11.40
CA GLY A 284 28.10 -37.04 -10.79
C GLY A 284 28.21 -38.09 -9.68
N LYS A 285 29.28 -38.00 -8.87
CA LYS A 285 29.56 -38.95 -7.81
C LYS A 285 28.48 -38.93 -6.72
N ALA A 286 28.20 -40.11 -6.17
CA ALA A 286 27.23 -40.29 -5.10
C ALA A 286 27.59 -41.46 -4.17
N ILE A 287 27.10 -41.36 -2.94
CA ILE A 287 27.09 -42.39 -1.92
C ILE A 287 25.63 -42.57 -1.50
N GLU A 288 25.16 -43.81 -1.49
CA GLU A 288 23.80 -44.18 -1.08
C GLU A 288 23.91 -45.30 -0.04
N GLU A 289 23.24 -45.16 1.10
CA GLU A 289 23.22 -46.13 2.19
C GLU A 289 21.77 -46.46 2.52
N ASN A 290 21.36 -47.72 2.36
CA ASN A 290 19.99 -48.13 2.69
C ASN A 290 19.82 -48.35 4.21
N LYS A 291 18.59 -48.62 4.66
CA LYS A 291 18.26 -48.84 6.07
C LYS A 291 18.99 -50.03 6.70
N GLU A 292 19.43 -51.01 5.92
CA GLU A 292 20.23 -52.16 6.37
C GLU A 292 21.73 -51.86 6.50
N GLY A 293 22.17 -50.66 6.10
CA GLY A 293 23.57 -50.24 6.10
C GLY A 293 24.37 -50.70 4.88
N VAL A 294 23.71 -51.22 3.84
CA VAL A 294 24.35 -51.53 2.55
C VAL A 294 24.63 -50.21 1.84
N ARG A 295 25.88 -50.02 1.44
CA ARG A 295 26.39 -48.77 0.89
C ARG A 295 26.85 -48.93 -0.55
N PHE A 296 26.25 -48.16 -1.44
CA PHE A 296 26.66 -47.98 -2.82
C PHE A 296 27.52 -46.71 -2.94
N GLU A 297 28.70 -46.83 -3.56
CA GLU A 297 29.57 -45.72 -3.94
C GLU A 297 29.76 -45.76 -5.46
N GLY A 298 29.27 -44.74 -6.17
CA GLY A 298 29.34 -44.73 -7.63
C GLY A 298 29.02 -43.36 -8.21
N SER A 299 28.51 -43.32 -9.43
CA SER A 299 28.07 -42.10 -10.08
C SER A 299 26.73 -42.25 -10.79
N TYR A 300 26.10 -41.11 -11.03
CA TYR A 300 24.87 -40.96 -11.77
C TYR A 300 25.07 -40.06 -12.99
N LYS A 301 24.29 -40.28 -14.04
CA LYS A 301 24.12 -39.39 -15.18
C LYS A 301 22.63 -39.25 -15.46
N ASP A 302 22.09 -38.06 -15.21
CA ASP A 302 20.68 -37.73 -15.42
C ASP A 302 19.70 -38.73 -14.78
N ASP A 303 19.93 -39.00 -13.50
CA ASP A 303 19.19 -39.94 -12.64
C ASP A 303 19.43 -41.45 -12.87
N GLU A 304 20.21 -41.81 -13.88
CA GLU A 304 20.62 -43.20 -14.11
C GLU A 304 22.00 -43.47 -13.48
N ARG A 305 22.20 -44.66 -12.90
CA ARG A 305 23.54 -45.08 -12.46
C ARG A 305 24.44 -45.21 -13.69
N ASP A 306 25.63 -44.65 -13.63
CA ASP A 306 26.55 -44.59 -14.77
C ASP A 306 27.99 -44.51 -14.25
N GLY A 307 28.89 -45.31 -14.82
CA GLY A 307 30.29 -45.40 -14.41
C GLY A 307 30.59 -46.46 -13.34
N ALA A 308 31.82 -46.47 -12.87
CA ALA A 308 32.30 -47.46 -11.91
C ALA A 308 31.61 -47.35 -10.55
N PHE A 309 31.35 -48.49 -9.91
CA PHE A 309 30.75 -48.55 -8.58
C PHE A 309 31.42 -49.57 -7.65
N VAL A 310 31.22 -49.36 -6.35
CA VAL A 310 31.57 -50.29 -5.28
C VAL A 310 30.37 -50.41 -4.34
N GLU A 311 29.96 -51.64 -4.02
CA GLU A 311 28.97 -51.93 -2.98
C GLU A 311 29.68 -52.51 -1.76
N LYS A 312 29.27 -52.06 -0.56
CA LYS A 312 29.78 -52.50 0.73
C LYS A 312 28.63 -52.89 1.64
N ASP A 313 28.83 -53.90 2.48
CA ASP A 313 27.90 -54.25 3.55
C ASP A 313 27.97 -53.25 4.72
N ARG A 314 27.17 -53.49 5.76
CA ARG A 314 27.11 -52.66 6.98
C ARG A 314 28.45 -52.57 7.74
N ASN A 315 29.35 -53.53 7.53
CA ASN A 315 30.66 -53.59 8.16
C ASN A 315 31.76 -52.94 7.28
N GLY A 316 31.38 -52.44 6.10
CA GLY A 316 32.31 -51.87 5.12
C GLY A 316 33.01 -52.90 4.24
N GLN A 317 32.65 -54.19 4.33
CA GLN A 317 33.19 -55.23 3.47
C GLN A 317 32.61 -55.10 2.07
N ILE A 318 33.48 -55.13 1.06
CA ILE A 318 33.07 -55.01 -0.34
C ILE A 318 32.31 -56.27 -0.75
N THR A 319 31.07 -56.11 -1.19
CA THR A 319 30.20 -57.18 -1.66
C THR A 319 30.11 -57.25 -3.17
N ALA A 320 30.32 -56.13 -3.87
CA ALA A 320 30.38 -56.09 -5.32
C ALA A 320 31.21 -54.91 -5.85
N ARG A 321 31.71 -55.05 -7.08
CA ARG A 321 32.32 -53.99 -7.88
C ARG A 321 31.89 -54.20 -9.34
N GLY A 322 31.82 -53.12 -10.10
CA GLY A 322 31.50 -53.21 -11.52
C GLY A 322 31.37 -51.83 -12.14
N VAL A 323 30.72 -51.79 -13.30
CA VAL A 323 30.45 -50.56 -14.03
C VAL A 323 28.97 -50.55 -14.42
N TYR A 324 28.31 -49.41 -14.26
CA TYR A 324 27.03 -49.17 -14.92
C TYR A 324 27.25 -48.47 -16.25
N GLU A 325 26.59 -48.92 -17.30
CA GLU A 325 26.52 -48.23 -18.59
C GLU A 325 25.06 -48.02 -18.98
N MET A 326 24.63 -46.77 -19.12
CA MET A 326 23.23 -46.43 -19.44
C MET A 326 22.23 -47.10 -18.48
N GLY A 327 22.55 -47.10 -17.18
CA GLY A 327 21.73 -47.72 -16.15
C GLY A 327 21.83 -49.26 -16.05
N MET A 328 22.52 -49.93 -16.97
CA MET A 328 22.70 -51.39 -16.93
C MET A 328 23.95 -51.79 -16.15
N ARG A 329 23.80 -52.72 -15.20
CA ARG A 329 24.89 -53.23 -14.36
C ARG A 329 25.71 -54.26 -15.12
N ASN A 330 27.00 -53.96 -15.34
CA ASN A 330 27.98 -54.88 -15.89
C ASN A 330 28.95 -55.29 -14.77
N GLU A 331 28.91 -56.56 -14.39
CA GLU A 331 29.85 -57.15 -13.44
C GLU A 331 31.02 -57.77 -14.21
N ASN A 332 32.25 -57.45 -13.79
CA ASN A 332 33.48 -58.07 -14.31
C ASN A 332 34.00 -59.12 -13.33
#